data_AF-A0A3D0KDX1-F1
#
_entry.id   AF-A0A3D0KDX1-F1
#
_cell.length_a   1.000
_cell.length_b   1.000
_cell.length_c   1.000
_cell.angle_alpha   90.00
_cell.angle_beta   90.00
_cell.angle_gamma   90.00
#
_symmetry.space_group_name_H-M   'P 1'
#
loop_
_entity.id
_entity.type
_entity.pdbx_description
1 polymer ?
#
loop_
_entity_poly.entity_id
_entity_poly.type
_entity_poly.pdbx_seq_one_letter_code
_entity_poly.pdbx_strand_id
1 'polypeptide(L)'
;MRYIFVADDFTGASDTLATLRRAGLKARLYLEAPTCEEVVDLDAFGIATAARSMGQQALATEMQRIGHQLLPHQPDILHLKVCSTFDSSPNTGNIATAVTALSEQLKPATTLIVGGQPSLGRYCIFGNLFAKSADGQIYRIDHHPVMQQHPVTPMQEADLRRHFSHMGLANVQLLNRIALHSDDPPPSTPVLCDTLDTNDLKRIGERFRSALTPQLWVGASSVVEAIYPNHQALEPPSSLPGPLLVFAGSRSSVTAAQVAATHNMTKVTISARQLAHQSHVEYEQIVSLLREGQATLAVLDEDTTHGLTALDIAQYSAKLIASLIRSNSIGTLLIAGGDTSSLAIRHLAPQSIDYIGPLEAGVPVCAANFADGYQLPVIMKGGQMGSVTLFDRVCALTCRNDK
;
A
#
# COMPACT_ATOMS: atom_id res chain seq x y z
N MET A 1 18.78 -12.58 7.95
CA MET A 1 17.41 -13.07 7.78
C MET A 1 16.87 -12.50 6.48
N ARG A 2 16.49 -13.34 5.52
CA ARG A 2 15.93 -12.94 4.23
C ARG A 2 14.46 -12.56 4.41
N TYR A 3 14.15 -11.27 4.32
CA TYR A 3 12.77 -10.77 4.44
C TYR A 3 12.20 -10.47 3.06
N ILE A 4 11.12 -11.16 2.68
CA ILE A 4 10.42 -10.93 1.42
C ILE A 4 8.97 -10.60 1.76
N PHE A 5 8.38 -9.60 1.10
CA PHE A 5 6.95 -9.34 1.25
C PHE A 5 6.21 -9.38 -0.08
N VAL A 6 4.96 -9.83 -0.04
CA VAL A 6 4.02 -9.79 -1.15
C VAL A 6 2.86 -8.92 -0.70
N ALA A 7 2.65 -7.79 -1.36
CA ALA A 7 1.64 -6.81 -1.00
C ALA A 7 0.40 -6.92 -1.87
N ASP A 8 -0.77 -6.85 -1.24
CA ASP A 8 -2.06 -7.02 -1.90
C ASP A 8 -2.52 -5.80 -2.72
N ASP A 9 -1.92 -4.65 -2.45
CA ASP A 9 -2.06 -3.41 -3.21
C ASP A 9 -0.73 -2.65 -3.26
N PHE A 10 -0.70 -1.57 -4.05
CA PHE A 10 0.52 -0.79 -4.20
C PHE A 10 0.78 0.18 -3.04
N THR A 11 -0.29 0.76 -2.48
CA THR A 11 -0.17 1.73 -1.39
C THR A 11 0.39 1.07 -0.12
N GLY A 12 -0.05 -0.15 0.20
CA GLY A 12 0.52 -0.94 1.28
C GLY A 12 1.93 -1.43 0.98
N ALA A 13 2.26 -1.67 -0.28
CA ALA A 13 3.62 -2.05 -0.69
C ALA A 13 4.63 -0.92 -0.43
N SER A 14 4.30 0.31 -0.83
CA SER A 14 5.17 1.48 -0.63
C SER A 14 5.32 1.83 0.85
N ASP A 15 4.27 1.71 1.65
CA ASP A 15 4.33 1.91 3.11
C ASP A 15 5.23 0.85 3.79
N THR A 16 5.16 -0.39 3.35
CA THR A 16 6.03 -1.48 3.85
C THR A 16 7.47 -1.25 3.46
N LEU A 17 7.73 -0.85 2.21
CA LEU A 17 9.05 -0.44 1.74
C LEU A 17 9.61 0.68 2.62
N ALA A 18 8.83 1.74 2.86
CA ALA A 18 9.23 2.85 3.71
C ALA A 18 9.52 2.41 5.15
N THR A 19 8.74 1.48 5.70
CA THR A 19 8.92 0.94 7.05
C THR A 19 10.19 0.11 7.18
N LEU A 20 10.52 -0.71 6.17
CA LEU A 20 11.80 -1.44 6.10
C LEU A 20 12.99 -0.49 6.02
N ARG A 21 12.89 0.59 5.22
CA ARG A 21 13.95 1.59 5.08
C ARG A 21 14.16 2.37 6.37
N ARG A 22 13.09 2.76 7.07
CA ARG A 22 13.17 3.35 8.42
C ARG A 22 13.80 2.39 9.44
N ALA A 23 13.65 1.09 9.26
CA ALA A 23 14.34 0.07 10.06
C ALA A 23 15.83 -0.12 9.67
N GLY A 24 16.34 0.66 8.71
CA GLY A 24 17.74 0.61 8.26
C GLY A 24 18.05 -0.42 7.18
N LEU A 25 17.06 -1.20 6.73
CA LEU A 25 17.26 -2.29 5.76
C LEU A 25 17.33 -1.76 4.34
N LYS A 26 18.30 -2.20 3.54
CA LYS A 26 18.33 -2.00 2.09
C LYS A 26 17.18 -2.79 1.47
N ALA A 27 16.19 -2.07 0.95
CA ALA A 27 14.98 -2.68 0.42
C ALA A 27 14.55 -2.03 -0.90
N ARG A 28 13.98 -2.85 -1.77
CA ARG A 28 13.43 -2.46 -3.07
C ARG A 28 12.12 -3.18 -3.33
N LEU A 29 11.20 -2.53 -4.02
CA LEU A 29 9.92 -3.08 -4.42
C LEU A 29 9.92 -3.41 -5.91
N TYR A 30 9.32 -4.54 -6.29
CA TYR A 30 9.21 -4.99 -7.66
C TYR A 30 7.74 -5.26 -8.01
N LEU A 31 7.42 -5.29 -9.31
CA LEU A 31 6.11 -5.72 -9.80
C LEU A 31 6.10 -7.21 -10.15
N GLU A 32 7.27 -7.74 -10.52
CA GLU A 32 7.51 -9.16 -10.78
C GLU A 32 8.61 -9.65 -9.84
N ALA A 33 8.61 -10.95 -9.50
CA ALA A 33 9.65 -11.49 -8.66
C ALA A 33 11.03 -11.33 -9.33
N PRO A 34 12.00 -10.64 -8.70
CA PRO A 34 13.33 -10.48 -9.26
C PRO A 34 14.12 -11.79 -9.22
N THR A 35 15.19 -11.87 -10.00
CA THR A 35 16.18 -12.94 -9.89
C THR A 35 17.03 -12.80 -8.62
N CYS A 36 17.70 -13.87 -8.19
CA CYS A 36 18.60 -13.82 -7.02
C CYS A 36 19.77 -12.84 -7.21
N GLU A 37 20.23 -12.64 -8.46
CA GLU A 37 21.32 -11.72 -8.79
C GLU A 37 20.90 -10.26 -8.62
N GLU A 38 19.68 -9.90 -9.03
CA GLU A 38 19.14 -8.54 -8.92
C GLU A 38 18.96 -8.04 -7.48
N VAL A 39 18.92 -8.96 -6.50
CA VAL A 39 18.66 -8.65 -5.08
C VAL A 39 19.80 -9.03 -4.14
N VAL A 40 20.98 -9.37 -4.68
CA VAL A 40 22.11 -9.86 -3.87
C VAL A 40 22.56 -8.87 -2.79
N ASP A 41 22.45 -7.56 -3.07
CA ASP A 41 22.84 -6.47 -2.17
C ASP A 41 21.71 -5.95 -1.27
N LEU A 42 20.52 -6.57 -1.33
CA LEU A 42 19.35 -6.17 -0.57
C LEU A 42 19.17 -7.02 0.69
N ASP A 43 18.79 -6.36 1.79
CA ASP A 43 18.38 -7.04 3.03
C ASP A 43 16.94 -7.57 2.92
N ALA A 44 16.10 -6.87 2.14
CA ALA A 44 14.71 -7.21 1.92
C ALA A 44 14.24 -6.80 0.52
N PHE A 45 13.20 -7.45 0.00
CA PHE A 45 12.50 -6.94 -1.17
C PHE A 45 11.00 -7.25 -1.12
N GLY A 46 10.24 -6.51 -1.91
CA GLY A 46 8.80 -6.66 -2.01
C GLY A 46 8.33 -6.98 -3.42
N ILE A 47 7.16 -7.60 -3.53
CA ILE A 47 6.39 -7.73 -4.77
C ILE A 47 5.04 -7.06 -4.56
N ALA A 48 4.73 -6.04 -5.36
CA ALA A 48 3.43 -5.38 -5.34
C ALA A 48 2.46 -6.02 -6.32
N THR A 49 1.24 -6.32 -5.88
CA THR A 49 0.25 -7.04 -6.69
C THR A 49 -1.08 -6.29 -6.81
N ALA A 50 -2.06 -6.96 -7.41
CA ALA A 50 -3.47 -6.56 -7.43
C ALA A 50 -4.39 -7.39 -6.56
N ALA A 51 -3.82 -8.19 -5.66
CA ALA A 51 -4.54 -9.25 -4.97
C ALA A 51 -5.87 -8.77 -4.37
N ARG A 52 -5.91 -7.57 -3.76
CA ARG A 52 -7.12 -7.04 -3.11
C ARG A 52 -8.30 -6.83 -4.06
N SER A 53 -8.05 -6.59 -5.34
CA SER A 53 -9.10 -6.40 -6.36
C SER A 53 -9.33 -7.64 -7.24
N MET A 54 -8.56 -8.71 -7.06
CA MET A 54 -8.67 -9.93 -7.85
C MET A 54 -9.81 -10.82 -7.34
N GLY A 55 -10.50 -11.48 -8.27
CA GLY A 55 -11.40 -12.59 -7.93
C GLY A 55 -10.60 -13.81 -7.45
N GLN A 56 -11.25 -14.70 -6.69
CA GLN A 56 -10.59 -15.84 -6.01
C GLN A 56 -9.66 -16.66 -6.91
N GLN A 57 -10.10 -17.05 -8.11
CA GLN A 57 -9.30 -17.91 -9.00
C GLN A 57 -8.04 -17.18 -9.49
N ALA A 58 -8.19 -15.93 -9.95
CA ALA A 58 -7.06 -15.12 -10.41
C ALA A 58 -6.08 -14.86 -9.27
N LEU A 59 -6.59 -14.59 -8.07
CA LEU A 59 -5.78 -14.42 -6.87
C LEU A 59 -4.98 -15.69 -6.53
N ALA A 60 -5.62 -16.85 -6.52
CA ALA A 60 -4.95 -18.11 -6.23
C ALA A 60 -3.84 -18.40 -7.24
N THR A 61 -4.12 -18.25 -8.54
CA THR A 61 -3.12 -18.42 -9.61
C THR A 61 -1.94 -17.45 -9.45
N GLU A 62 -2.20 -16.17 -9.16
CA GLU A 62 -1.15 -15.18 -9.00
C GLU A 62 -0.27 -15.47 -7.78
N MET A 63 -0.87 -15.83 -6.64
CA MET A 63 -0.14 -16.16 -5.42
C MET A 63 0.66 -17.46 -5.55
N GLN A 64 0.13 -18.46 -6.26
CA GLN A 64 0.88 -19.69 -6.59
C GLN A 64 2.08 -19.39 -7.48
N ARG A 65 1.90 -18.55 -8.51
CA ARG A 65 2.97 -18.12 -9.41
C ARG A 65 4.08 -17.39 -8.64
N ILE A 66 3.71 -16.40 -7.83
CA ILE A 66 4.67 -15.64 -7.00
C ILE A 66 5.35 -16.59 -6.01
N GLY A 67 4.60 -17.43 -5.30
CA GLY A 67 5.17 -18.39 -4.35
C GLY A 67 6.19 -19.32 -4.99
N HIS A 68 5.91 -19.82 -6.19
CA HIS A 68 6.85 -20.62 -6.97
C HIS A 68 8.13 -19.85 -7.35
N GLN A 69 7.99 -18.61 -7.82
CA GLN A 69 9.12 -17.74 -8.16
C GLN A 69 9.98 -17.35 -6.95
N LEU A 70 9.42 -17.40 -5.74
CA LEU A 70 10.12 -17.11 -4.49
C LEU A 70 10.90 -18.32 -3.93
N LEU A 71 10.68 -19.54 -4.43
CA LEU A 71 11.40 -20.74 -3.95
C LEU A 71 12.93 -20.62 -4.01
N PRO A 72 13.55 -20.11 -5.10
CA PRO A 72 15.00 -19.97 -5.18
C PRO A 72 15.58 -19.00 -4.15
N HIS A 73 14.78 -18.03 -3.70
CA HIS A 73 15.20 -16.99 -2.74
C HIS A 73 15.23 -17.48 -1.29
N GLN A 74 14.58 -18.61 -0.99
CA GLN A 74 14.53 -19.23 0.35
C GLN A 74 14.25 -18.20 1.47
N PRO A 75 13.09 -17.53 1.46
CA PRO A 75 12.76 -16.54 2.49
C PRO A 75 12.76 -17.16 3.89
N ASP A 76 13.42 -16.52 4.85
CA ASP A 76 13.23 -16.84 6.26
C ASP A 76 11.84 -16.35 6.72
N ILE A 77 11.46 -15.16 6.25
CA ILE A 77 10.17 -14.53 6.48
C ILE A 77 9.56 -14.14 5.14
N LEU A 78 8.38 -14.68 4.88
CA LEU A 78 7.45 -14.18 3.89
C LEU A 78 6.37 -13.35 4.58
N HIS A 79 6.29 -12.06 4.28
CA HIS A 79 5.24 -11.17 4.75
C HIS A 79 4.17 -10.98 3.68
N LEU A 80 2.98 -11.58 3.87
CA LEU A 80 1.79 -11.20 3.12
C LEU A 80 1.26 -9.88 3.68
N LYS A 81 1.61 -8.78 3.00
CA LYS A 81 1.19 -7.43 3.36
C LYS A 81 -0.26 -7.20 2.90
N VAL A 82 -1.14 -6.99 3.88
CA VAL A 82 -2.57 -6.69 3.69
C VAL A 82 -2.94 -5.33 4.27
N CYS A 83 -4.14 -4.82 3.96
CA CYS A 83 -4.64 -3.59 4.56
C CYS A 83 -4.73 -3.71 6.10
N SER A 84 -4.42 -2.63 6.83
CA SER A 84 -4.53 -2.61 8.31
C SER A 84 -5.96 -2.80 8.84
N THR A 85 -6.95 -2.64 7.97
CA THR A 85 -8.37 -2.87 8.27
C THR A 85 -8.85 -4.27 7.89
N PHE A 86 -7.97 -5.14 7.38
CA PHE A 86 -8.29 -6.52 6.98
C PHE A 86 -9.48 -6.65 6.01
N ASP A 87 -9.78 -5.59 5.27
CA ASP A 87 -10.88 -5.56 4.32
C ASP A 87 -10.67 -6.57 3.19
N SER A 88 -11.51 -7.60 3.22
CA SER A 88 -11.54 -8.71 2.27
C SER A 88 -12.96 -9.20 2.10
N SER A 89 -13.24 -9.90 1.01
CA SER A 89 -14.55 -10.52 0.76
C SER A 89 -14.38 -11.97 0.34
N PRO A 90 -15.45 -12.80 0.41
CA PRO A 90 -15.36 -14.18 -0.06
C PRO A 90 -14.94 -14.24 -1.53
N ASN A 91 -15.44 -13.33 -2.38
CA ASN A 91 -15.29 -13.42 -3.83
C ASN A 91 -14.12 -12.62 -4.41
N THR A 92 -13.70 -11.56 -3.72
CA THR A 92 -12.70 -10.58 -4.19
C THR A 92 -11.74 -10.20 -3.06
N GLY A 93 -10.44 -10.14 -3.35
CA GLY A 93 -9.44 -9.72 -2.36
C GLY A 93 -9.33 -10.65 -1.16
N ASN A 94 -9.60 -11.94 -1.36
CA ASN A 94 -9.71 -12.91 -0.27
C ASN A 94 -8.33 -13.24 0.32
N ILE A 95 -8.04 -12.70 1.51
CA ILE A 95 -6.75 -12.91 2.20
C ILE A 95 -6.51 -14.40 2.51
N ALA A 96 -7.55 -15.16 2.87
CA ALA A 96 -7.42 -16.59 3.14
C ALA A 96 -6.96 -17.37 1.91
N THR A 97 -7.49 -17.05 0.72
CA THR A 97 -7.04 -17.63 -0.55
C THR A 97 -5.55 -17.36 -0.78
N ALA A 98 -5.08 -16.14 -0.53
CA ALA A 98 -3.68 -15.79 -0.69
C ALA A 98 -2.77 -16.53 0.31
N VAL A 99 -3.19 -16.62 1.57
CA VAL A 99 -2.48 -17.40 2.61
C VAL A 99 -2.35 -18.86 2.20
N THR A 100 -3.45 -19.49 1.77
CA THR A 100 -3.46 -20.90 1.34
C THR A 100 -2.53 -21.11 0.14
N ALA A 101 -2.67 -20.29 -0.91
CA ALA A 101 -1.88 -20.41 -2.13
C ALA A 101 -0.36 -20.25 -1.89
N LEU A 102 0.04 -19.28 -1.07
CA LEU A 102 1.45 -19.11 -0.69
C LEU A 102 1.94 -20.26 0.18
N SER A 103 1.11 -20.76 1.10
CA SER A 103 1.46 -21.85 2.00
C SER A 103 1.67 -23.18 1.27
N GLU A 104 0.89 -23.44 0.20
CA GLU A 104 1.07 -24.64 -0.64
C GLU A 104 2.44 -24.68 -1.32
N GLN A 105 2.97 -23.52 -1.74
CA GLN A 105 4.26 -23.42 -2.41
C GLN A 105 5.42 -23.46 -1.41
N LEU A 106 5.37 -22.60 -0.39
CA LEU A 106 6.52 -22.34 0.49
C LEU A 106 6.53 -23.19 1.76
N LYS A 107 5.43 -23.87 2.09
CA LYS A 107 5.28 -24.76 3.25
C LYS A 107 5.81 -24.13 4.55
N PRO A 108 5.28 -22.96 4.96
CA PRO A 108 5.75 -22.29 6.17
C PRO A 108 5.54 -23.17 7.40
N ALA A 109 6.56 -23.25 8.25
CA ALA A 109 6.48 -23.96 9.52
C ALA A 109 5.61 -23.22 10.54
N THR A 110 5.42 -21.91 10.33
CA THR A 110 4.62 -21.04 11.20
C THR A 110 3.91 -19.98 10.35
N THR A 111 2.60 -19.82 10.56
CA THR A 111 1.75 -18.78 9.98
C THR A 111 1.21 -17.89 11.08
N LEU A 112 1.59 -16.62 11.03
CA LEU A 112 1.28 -15.59 12.02
C LEU A 112 0.42 -14.51 11.40
N ILE A 113 -0.58 -14.04 12.14
CA ILE A 113 -1.40 -12.90 11.75
C ILE A 113 -1.23 -11.80 12.82
N VAL A 114 -0.72 -10.64 12.41
CA VAL A 114 -0.57 -9.47 13.28
C VAL A 114 -1.81 -8.60 13.14
N GLY A 115 -2.68 -8.60 14.15
CA GLY A 115 -4.04 -8.05 14.02
C GLY A 115 -4.15 -6.53 13.97
N GLY A 116 -3.11 -5.77 14.34
CA GLY A 116 -3.18 -4.31 14.46
C GLY A 116 -2.04 -3.55 13.78
N GLN A 117 -2.23 -2.23 13.64
CA GLN A 117 -1.25 -1.24 13.20
C GLN A 117 -1.39 0.00 14.10
N PRO A 118 -0.82 -0.02 15.32
CA PRO A 118 -0.99 1.05 16.30
C PRO A 118 -0.56 2.43 15.78
N SER A 119 0.53 2.48 14.99
CA SER A 119 1.02 3.73 14.38
C SER A 119 0.04 4.37 13.41
N LEU A 120 -0.94 3.62 12.91
CA LEU A 120 -2.05 4.12 12.08
C LEU A 120 -3.40 4.14 12.84
N GLY A 121 -3.42 3.88 14.15
CA GLY A 121 -4.66 3.85 14.94
C GLY A 121 -5.57 2.65 14.64
N ARG A 122 -4.98 1.49 14.28
CA ARG A 122 -5.69 0.21 14.13
C ARG A 122 -5.23 -0.73 15.23
N TYR A 123 -6.18 -1.34 15.92
CA TYR A 123 -5.93 -2.10 17.15
C TYR A 123 -6.66 -3.43 17.11
N CYS A 124 -6.05 -4.49 17.60
CA CYS A 124 -6.70 -5.79 17.77
C CYS A 124 -6.63 -6.23 19.23
N ILE A 125 -7.78 -6.46 19.86
CA ILE A 125 -7.88 -6.91 21.25
C ILE A 125 -8.94 -7.99 21.36
N PHE A 126 -8.60 -9.09 22.03
CA PHE A 126 -9.41 -10.30 22.11
C PHE A 126 -9.89 -10.77 20.73
N GLY A 127 -9.00 -10.70 19.74
CA GLY A 127 -9.26 -11.03 18.33
C GLY A 127 -10.13 -10.03 17.57
N ASN A 128 -10.66 -9.00 18.23
CA ASN A 128 -11.54 -8.01 17.62
C ASN A 128 -10.75 -6.81 17.08
N LEU A 129 -10.98 -6.45 15.83
CA LEU A 129 -10.34 -5.32 15.16
C LEU A 129 -11.09 -4.00 15.38
N PHE A 130 -10.34 -2.95 15.67
CA PHE A 130 -10.78 -1.58 15.85
C PHE A 130 -9.95 -0.64 14.96
N ALA A 131 -10.56 0.44 14.48
CA ALA A 131 -9.90 1.44 13.65
C ALA A 131 -10.37 2.86 14.00
N LYS A 132 -9.42 3.80 14.00
CA LYS A 132 -9.69 5.24 14.11
C LYS A 132 -10.27 5.78 12.81
N SER A 133 -11.39 6.49 12.90
CA SER A 133 -12.06 7.21 11.82
C SER A 133 -11.54 8.64 11.68
N ALA A 134 -11.96 9.34 10.62
CA ALA A 134 -11.59 10.73 10.33
C ALA A 134 -12.11 11.72 11.40
N ASP A 135 -13.20 11.37 12.10
CA ASP A 135 -13.73 12.11 13.26
C ASP A 135 -12.88 11.96 14.53
N GLY A 136 -11.81 11.16 14.46
CA GLY A 136 -10.90 10.91 15.57
C GLY A 136 -11.35 9.82 16.54
N GLN A 137 -12.58 9.30 16.42
CA GLN A 137 -13.11 8.23 17.24
C GLN A 137 -12.62 6.86 16.79
N ILE A 138 -12.51 5.92 17.73
CA ILE A 138 -12.14 4.53 17.46
C ILE A 138 -13.41 3.70 17.42
N TYR A 139 -13.64 3.03 16.29
CA TYR A 139 -14.77 2.14 16.08
C TYR A 139 -14.31 0.70 16.01
N ARG A 140 -15.14 -0.22 16.50
CA ARG A 140 -15.03 -1.62 16.12
C ARG A 140 -15.26 -1.71 14.60
N ILE A 141 -14.47 -2.51 13.89
CA ILE A 141 -14.37 -2.41 12.42
C ILE A 141 -15.70 -2.65 11.71
N ASP A 142 -16.55 -3.51 12.28
CA ASP A 142 -17.91 -3.82 11.83
C ASP A 142 -18.93 -2.70 12.07
N HIS A 143 -18.59 -1.69 12.86
CA HIS A 143 -19.38 -0.46 13.08
C HIS A 143 -18.67 0.79 12.52
N HIS A 144 -17.51 0.63 11.88
CA HIS A 144 -16.75 1.75 11.36
C HIS A 144 -17.49 2.38 10.17
N PRO A 145 -17.75 3.71 10.17
CA PRO A 145 -18.67 4.35 9.23
C PRO A 145 -18.30 4.16 7.75
N VAL A 146 -17.00 4.02 7.47
CA VAL A 146 -16.49 3.75 6.11
C VAL A 146 -16.32 2.26 5.82
N MET A 147 -15.85 1.45 6.79
CA MET A 147 -15.39 0.09 6.48
C MET A 147 -16.53 -0.91 6.47
N GLN A 148 -17.57 -0.71 7.30
CA GLN A 148 -18.79 -1.53 7.27
C GLN A 148 -19.51 -1.46 5.91
N GLN A 149 -19.38 -0.32 5.22
CA GLN A 149 -20.03 -0.02 3.96
C GLN A 149 -19.03 0.09 2.79
N HIS A 150 -17.82 -0.45 2.95
CA HIS A 150 -16.80 -0.37 1.90
C HIS A 150 -17.36 -0.97 0.59
N PRO A 151 -17.23 -0.29 -0.56
CA PRO A 151 -17.96 -0.65 -1.78
C PRO A 151 -17.56 -2.01 -2.38
N VAL A 152 -16.38 -2.52 -2.04
CA VAL A 152 -15.86 -3.80 -2.57
C VAL A 152 -15.73 -4.87 -1.50
N THR A 153 -15.26 -4.47 -0.31
CA THR A 153 -14.85 -5.38 0.78
C THR A 153 -15.43 -4.90 2.13
N PRO A 154 -16.76 -4.86 2.28
CA PRO A 154 -17.39 -4.38 3.50
C PRO A 154 -17.01 -5.27 4.70
N MET A 155 -16.49 -4.66 5.76
CA MET A 155 -16.12 -5.34 7.00
C MET A 155 -17.34 -5.47 7.90
N GLN A 156 -17.95 -6.66 7.95
CA GLN A 156 -19.17 -6.93 8.73
C GLN A 156 -18.91 -7.77 10.00
N GLU A 157 -17.67 -8.22 10.19
CA GLU A 157 -17.25 -9.02 11.34
C GLU A 157 -15.94 -8.43 11.88
N ALA A 158 -15.88 -8.25 13.19
CA ALA A 158 -14.73 -7.67 13.86
C ALA A 158 -13.80 -8.71 14.47
N ASP A 159 -14.33 -9.86 14.90
CA ASP A 159 -13.49 -10.98 15.32
C ASP A 159 -12.78 -11.56 14.10
N LEU A 160 -11.50 -11.25 13.96
CA LEU A 160 -10.72 -11.63 12.79
C LEU A 160 -10.66 -13.15 12.60
N ARG A 161 -10.81 -13.96 13.65
CA ARG A 161 -10.86 -15.43 13.49
C ARG A 161 -12.12 -15.86 12.77
N ARG A 162 -13.25 -15.26 13.15
CA ARG A 162 -14.53 -15.49 12.47
C ARG A 162 -14.45 -14.97 11.05
N HIS A 163 -13.92 -13.77 10.84
CA HIS A 163 -13.69 -13.20 9.51
C HIS A 163 -12.88 -14.14 8.61
N PHE A 164 -11.71 -14.60 9.07
CA PHE A 164 -10.88 -15.58 8.35
C PHE A 164 -11.60 -16.89 8.08
N SER A 165 -12.36 -17.42 9.05
CA SER A 165 -13.16 -18.62 8.85
C SER A 165 -14.21 -18.45 7.75
N HIS A 166 -14.87 -17.29 7.65
CA HIS A 166 -15.81 -16.98 6.56
C HIS A 166 -15.09 -16.87 5.21
N MET A 167 -13.82 -16.45 5.20
CA MET A 167 -13.01 -16.36 3.98
C MET A 167 -12.41 -17.71 3.54
N GLY A 168 -12.50 -18.75 4.38
CA GLY A 168 -11.99 -20.10 4.07
C GLY A 168 -10.70 -20.49 4.80
N LEU A 169 -10.19 -19.65 5.73
CA LEU A 169 -9.08 -20.00 6.61
C LEU A 169 -9.63 -20.36 8.00
N ALA A 170 -9.93 -21.65 8.19
CA ALA A 170 -10.47 -22.17 9.45
C ALA A 170 -9.39 -22.31 10.54
N ASN A 171 -9.84 -22.48 11.80
CA ASN A 171 -9.00 -22.82 12.95
C ASN A 171 -7.89 -21.81 13.30
N VAL A 172 -8.05 -20.54 12.93
CA VAL A 172 -7.16 -19.46 13.39
C VAL A 172 -7.24 -19.35 14.93
N GLN A 173 -6.13 -19.68 15.60
CA GLN A 173 -6.01 -19.59 17.05
C GLN A 173 -5.79 -18.14 17.48
N LEU A 174 -6.13 -17.81 18.73
CA LEU A 174 -5.88 -16.49 19.30
C LEU A 174 -4.75 -16.55 20.32
N LEU A 175 -3.69 -15.78 20.08
CA LEU A 175 -2.79 -15.34 21.13
C LEU A 175 -3.24 -13.94 21.57
N ASN A 176 -4.13 -13.93 22.56
CA ASN A 176 -4.65 -12.66 23.08
C ASN A 176 -3.55 -11.88 23.82
N ARG A 177 -3.79 -10.59 24.07
CA ARG A 177 -2.78 -9.71 24.68
C ARG A 177 -2.26 -10.22 26.03
N ILE A 178 -3.10 -10.85 26.84
CA ILE A 178 -2.69 -11.38 28.16
C ILE A 178 -1.68 -12.52 27.96
N ALA A 179 -2.00 -13.49 27.11
CA ALA A 179 -1.13 -14.63 26.82
C ALA A 179 0.12 -14.23 26.00
N LEU A 180 0.04 -13.18 25.17
CA LEU A 180 1.20 -12.63 24.47
C LEU A 180 2.30 -12.17 25.46
N HIS A 181 1.88 -11.54 26.56
CA HIS A 181 2.77 -11.03 27.62
C HIS A 181 3.03 -12.02 28.75
N SER A 182 2.43 -13.21 28.75
CA SER A 182 2.84 -14.28 29.65
C SER A 182 4.14 -14.93 29.15
N ASP A 183 4.57 -16.03 29.78
CA ASP A 183 5.67 -16.90 29.32
C ASP A 183 5.16 -18.23 28.76
N ASP A 184 3.84 -18.39 28.60
CA ASP A 184 3.24 -19.61 28.06
C ASP A 184 3.64 -19.82 26.60
N PRO A 185 3.78 -21.08 26.12
CA PRO A 185 4.05 -21.33 24.71
C PRO A 185 2.90 -20.81 23.84
N PRO A 186 3.20 -20.25 22.64
CA PRO A 186 2.15 -19.83 21.72
C PRO A 186 1.34 -21.05 21.23
N PRO A 187 0.06 -20.84 20.84
CA PRO A 187 -0.75 -21.91 20.27
C PRO A 187 -0.25 -22.34 18.89
N SER A 188 -0.83 -23.41 18.36
CA SER A 188 -0.54 -23.88 17.00
C SER A 188 -0.95 -22.86 15.94
N THR A 189 -0.17 -22.81 14.86
CA THR A 189 -0.45 -22.00 13.65
C THR A 189 -1.67 -22.50 12.86
N PRO A 190 -2.45 -21.64 12.16
CA PRO A 190 -2.33 -20.19 12.10
C PRO A 190 -2.73 -19.50 13.41
N VAL A 191 -1.95 -18.51 13.85
CA VAL A 191 -2.22 -17.77 15.09
C VAL A 191 -2.37 -16.27 14.83
N LEU A 192 -3.50 -15.73 15.28
CA LEU A 192 -3.76 -14.29 15.37
C LEU A 192 -3.22 -13.74 16.68
N CYS A 193 -2.38 -12.70 16.59
CA CYS A 193 -1.87 -11.98 17.74
C CYS A 193 -2.62 -10.66 17.91
N ASP A 194 -3.12 -10.42 19.12
CA ASP A 194 -3.61 -9.10 19.52
C ASP A 194 -2.49 -8.06 19.41
N THR A 195 -2.85 -6.82 19.11
CA THR A 195 -1.91 -5.70 18.98
C THR A 195 -2.62 -4.38 19.28
N LEU A 196 -2.38 -3.83 20.46
CA LEU A 196 -2.87 -2.53 20.91
C LEU A 196 -1.82 -1.44 20.77
N ASP A 197 -0.55 -1.76 21.03
CA ASP A 197 0.53 -0.79 21.11
C ASP A 197 1.86 -1.34 20.57
N THR A 198 2.90 -0.51 20.58
CA THR A 198 4.24 -0.89 20.12
C THR A 198 4.93 -1.92 21.03
N ASN A 199 4.53 -2.03 22.30
CA ASN A 199 5.06 -3.06 23.20
C ASN A 199 4.51 -4.43 22.83
N ASP A 200 3.24 -4.52 22.42
CA ASP A 200 2.66 -5.75 21.86
C ASP A 200 3.41 -6.18 20.59
N LEU A 201 3.70 -5.26 19.66
CA LEU A 201 4.48 -5.56 18.45
C LEU A 201 5.89 -6.08 18.78
N LYS A 202 6.59 -5.43 19.70
CA LYS A 202 7.90 -5.89 20.17
C LYS A 202 7.82 -7.30 20.74
N ARG A 203 6.80 -7.59 21.56
CA ARG A 203 6.60 -8.90 22.18
C ARG A 203 6.28 -10.00 21.15
N ILE A 204 5.48 -9.68 20.12
CA ILE A 204 5.23 -10.59 18.98
C ILE A 204 6.57 -10.93 18.30
N GLY A 205 7.39 -9.91 18.01
CA GLY A 205 8.72 -10.08 17.44
C GLY A 205 9.61 -10.99 18.28
N GLU A 206 9.71 -10.73 19.58
CA GLU A 206 10.51 -11.54 20.52
C GLU A 206 10.07 -13.01 20.57
N ARG A 207 8.77 -13.28 20.52
CA ARG A 207 8.22 -14.64 20.63
C ARG A 207 8.37 -15.47 19.36
N PHE A 208 8.37 -14.84 18.18
CA PHE A 208 8.28 -15.57 16.91
C PHE A 208 9.47 -15.37 15.97
N ARG A 209 10.33 -14.36 16.14
CA ARG A 209 11.46 -14.13 15.22
C ARG A 209 12.41 -15.33 15.12
N SER A 210 12.57 -16.10 16.20
CA SER A 210 13.41 -17.32 16.22
C SER A 210 12.62 -18.61 15.99
N ALA A 211 11.34 -18.54 15.61
CA ALA A 211 10.55 -19.71 15.25
C ALA A 211 11.08 -20.37 13.97
N LEU A 212 10.65 -21.62 13.72
CA LEU A 212 11.08 -22.40 12.55
C LEU A 212 10.76 -21.67 11.25
N THR A 213 11.72 -21.64 10.33
CA THR A 213 11.60 -21.03 9.00
C THR A 213 11.28 -22.09 7.93
N PRO A 214 10.67 -21.70 6.78
CA PRO A 214 10.16 -20.37 6.48
C PRO A 214 8.93 -20.01 7.33
N GLN A 215 8.76 -18.74 7.65
CA GLN A 215 7.59 -18.22 8.35
C GLN A 215 6.71 -17.41 7.39
N LEU A 216 5.38 -17.53 7.49
CA LEU A 216 4.42 -16.68 6.80
C LEU A 216 3.77 -15.71 7.79
N TRP A 217 4.08 -14.42 7.66
CA TRP A 217 3.50 -13.36 8.45
C TRP A 217 2.44 -12.63 7.64
N VAL A 218 1.25 -12.44 8.19
CA VAL A 218 0.11 -11.78 7.55
C VAL A 218 -0.24 -10.55 8.35
N GLY A 219 -0.33 -9.40 7.72
CA GLY A 219 -0.72 -8.16 8.40
C GLY A 219 -0.30 -6.92 7.64
N ALA A 220 -0.51 -5.76 8.27
CA ALA A 220 -0.05 -4.49 7.74
C ALA A 220 1.49 -4.33 7.87
N SER A 221 1.99 -3.10 7.78
CA SER A 221 3.42 -2.82 7.89
C SER A 221 3.94 -2.99 9.33
N SER A 222 3.05 -3.18 10.30
CA SER A 222 3.32 -3.54 11.69
C SER A 222 4.02 -4.89 11.83
N VAL A 223 3.91 -5.78 10.83
CA VAL A 223 4.74 -6.98 10.74
C VAL A 223 6.23 -6.59 10.69
N VAL A 224 6.58 -5.58 9.90
CA VAL A 224 7.95 -5.03 9.86
C VAL A 224 8.30 -4.44 11.22
N GLU A 225 7.41 -3.67 11.86
CA GLU A 225 7.65 -3.06 13.17
C GLU A 225 7.84 -4.11 14.28
N ALA A 226 7.17 -5.26 14.21
CA ALA A 226 7.39 -6.38 15.13
C ALA A 226 8.77 -7.04 14.92
N ILE A 227 9.14 -7.24 13.66
CA ILE A 227 10.39 -7.92 13.29
C ILE A 227 11.60 -7.00 13.38
N TYR A 228 11.42 -5.70 13.23
CA TYR A 228 12.48 -4.69 13.28
C TYR A 228 11.99 -3.46 14.07
N PRO A 229 11.94 -3.55 15.41
CA PRO A 229 11.34 -2.52 16.27
C PRO A 229 12.14 -1.23 16.35
N ASN A 230 13.40 -1.23 15.90
CA ASN A 230 14.25 -0.06 15.90
C ASN A 230 14.06 0.70 14.59
N HIS A 231 13.51 1.91 14.68
CA HIS A 231 13.35 2.80 13.54
C HIS A 231 14.22 4.05 13.70
N GLN A 232 14.82 4.47 12.59
CA GLN A 232 15.59 5.69 12.47
C GLN A 232 14.70 6.78 11.88
N ALA A 233 14.88 8.02 12.35
CA ALA A 233 14.36 9.18 11.65
C ALA A 233 15.15 9.33 10.35
N LEU A 234 14.44 9.28 9.22
CA LEU A 234 15.01 9.57 7.91
C LEU A 234 14.64 11.01 7.55
N GLU A 235 15.57 11.72 6.94
CA GLU A 235 15.32 13.09 6.48
C GLU A 235 14.50 13.08 5.19
N PRO A 236 13.50 13.97 5.04
CA PRO A 236 12.80 14.12 3.77
C PRO A 236 13.75 14.60 2.67
N PRO A 237 13.48 14.30 1.39
CA PRO A 237 14.29 14.82 0.29
C PRO A 237 14.28 16.36 0.30
N SER A 238 15.46 16.97 0.10
CA SER A 238 15.61 18.44 0.09
C SER A 238 15.08 19.10 -1.17
N SER A 239 15.03 18.35 -2.27
CA SER A 239 14.49 18.76 -3.56
C SER A 239 14.00 17.53 -4.33
N LEU A 240 13.12 17.78 -5.30
CA LEU A 240 12.64 16.81 -6.27
C LEU A 240 12.72 17.42 -7.68
N PRO A 241 12.88 16.63 -8.75
CA PRO A 241 12.90 17.14 -10.10
C PRO A 241 11.53 17.69 -10.51
N GLY A 242 11.49 18.92 -11.04
CA GLY A 242 10.32 19.48 -11.71
C GLY A 242 10.26 19.12 -13.20
N PRO A 243 9.12 19.33 -13.87
CA PRO A 243 7.86 19.88 -13.33
C PRO A 243 7.05 18.83 -12.55
N LEU A 244 6.21 19.30 -11.63
CA LEU A 244 5.32 18.45 -10.82
C LEU A 244 3.98 18.21 -11.53
N LEU A 245 3.56 16.96 -11.63
CA LEU A 245 2.15 16.60 -11.88
C LEU A 245 1.52 16.03 -10.61
N VAL A 246 0.46 16.66 -10.12
CA VAL A 246 -0.43 16.07 -9.11
C VAL A 246 -1.70 15.60 -9.83
N PHE A 247 -2.06 14.33 -9.67
CA PHE A 247 -3.33 13.77 -10.12
C PHE A 247 -4.23 13.43 -8.93
N ALA A 248 -5.31 14.19 -8.76
CA ALA A 248 -6.32 14.00 -7.73
C ALA A 248 -7.50 13.17 -8.25
N GLY A 249 -7.38 11.84 -8.11
CA GLY A 249 -8.42 10.88 -8.51
C GLY A 249 -9.39 10.49 -7.39
N SER A 250 -9.00 10.71 -6.12
CA SER A 250 -9.83 10.34 -4.97
C SER A 250 -10.92 11.37 -4.67
N ARG A 251 -12.13 10.88 -4.40
CA ARG A 251 -13.28 11.68 -3.95
C ARG A 251 -13.39 11.78 -2.41
N SER A 252 -12.30 11.50 -1.68
CA SER A 252 -12.32 11.62 -0.23
C SER A 252 -12.37 13.08 0.21
N SER A 253 -12.99 13.36 1.37
CA SER A 253 -13.00 14.70 1.98
C SER A 253 -11.59 15.26 2.21
N VAL A 254 -10.63 14.40 2.57
CA VAL A 254 -9.22 14.77 2.74
C VAL A 254 -8.60 15.24 1.42
N THR A 255 -8.84 14.51 0.31
CA THR A 255 -8.29 14.91 -1.00
C THR A 255 -8.98 16.17 -1.53
N ALA A 256 -10.29 16.32 -1.32
CA ALA A 256 -11.01 17.54 -1.66
C ALA A 256 -10.46 18.76 -0.91
N ALA A 257 -10.18 18.62 0.39
CA ALA A 257 -9.55 19.68 1.19
C ALA A 257 -8.14 20.03 0.71
N GLN A 258 -7.34 19.03 0.32
CA GLN A 258 -6.00 19.24 -0.27
C GLN A 258 -6.07 19.98 -1.61
N VAL A 259 -7.01 19.60 -2.48
CA VAL A 259 -7.26 20.30 -3.75
C VAL A 259 -7.66 21.75 -3.51
N ALA A 260 -8.58 21.99 -2.56
CA ALA A 260 -9.06 23.34 -2.25
C ALA A 260 -7.98 24.24 -1.64
N ALA A 261 -7.04 23.66 -0.89
CA ALA A 261 -5.96 24.39 -0.24
C ALA A 261 -4.70 24.57 -1.10
N THR A 262 -4.70 24.14 -2.36
CA THR A 262 -3.53 24.26 -3.26
C THR A 262 -3.55 25.61 -3.98
N HIS A 263 -2.41 26.31 -3.96
CA HIS A 263 -2.31 27.66 -4.56
C HIS A 263 -1.21 27.78 -5.63
N ASN A 264 -0.15 26.98 -5.55
CA ASN A 264 1.05 27.17 -6.37
C ASN A 264 1.07 26.29 -7.64
N MET A 265 -0.10 25.88 -8.12
CA MET A 265 -0.22 24.94 -9.24
C MET A 265 -1.32 25.38 -10.21
N THR A 266 -1.07 25.20 -11.51
CA THR A 266 -2.10 25.41 -12.54
C THR A 266 -3.07 24.24 -12.49
N LYS A 267 -4.35 24.53 -12.19
CA LYS A 267 -5.39 23.50 -12.08
C LYS A 267 -6.01 23.18 -13.43
N VAL A 268 -6.08 21.89 -13.77
CA VAL A 268 -6.81 21.36 -14.92
C VAL A 268 -7.91 20.43 -14.39
N THR A 269 -9.17 20.78 -14.67
CA THR A 269 -10.32 19.92 -14.32
C THR A 269 -10.55 18.93 -15.45
N ILE A 270 -10.71 17.65 -15.10
CA ILE A 270 -10.91 16.55 -16.05
C ILE A 270 -12.29 15.95 -15.80
N SER A 271 -13.13 15.90 -16.83
CA SER A 271 -14.43 15.24 -16.68
C SER A 271 -14.31 13.72 -16.72
N ALA A 272 -14.99 13.03 -15.81
CA ALA A 272 -15.10 11.58 -15.83
C ALA A 272 -15.66 11.06 -17.17
N ARG A 273 -16.60 11.79 -17.79
CA ARG A 273 -17.13 11.44 -19.12
C ARG A 273 -16.09 11.59 -20.22
N GLN A 274 -15.32 12.68 -20.20
CA GLN A 274 -14.25 12.92 -21.19
C GLN A 274 -13.12 11.90 -21.08
N LEU A 275 -12.79 11.48 -19.85
CA LEU A 275 -11.87 10.38 -19.56
C LEU A 275 -12.31 9.07 -20.19
N ALA A 276 -13.60 8.73 -20.07
CA ALA A 276 -14.15 7.51 -20.66
C ALA A 276 -14.09 7.51 -22.20
N HIS A 277 -14.26 8.69 -22.81
CA HIS A 277 -14.12 8.88 -24.25
C HIS A 277 -12.68 9.04 -24.73
N GLN A 278 -11.69 9.03 -23.82
CA GLN A 278 -10.27 9.25 -24.14
C GLN A 278 -10.04 10.55 -24.93
N SER A 279 -10.72 11.64 -24.53
CA SER A 279 -10.47 12.97 -25.06
C SER A 279 -8.98 13.33 -24.95
N HIS A 280 -8.42 13.85 -26.05
CA HIS A 280 -7.03 14.31 -26.09
C HIS A 280 -6.85 15.73 -25.55
N VAL A 281 -7.93 16.49 -25.34
CA VAL A 281 -7.88 17.92 -24.97
C VAL A 281 -7.17 18.11 -23.63
N GLU A 282 -7.58 17.37 -22.61
CA GLU A 282 -7.00 17.47 -21.27
C GLU A 282 -5.55 16.97 -21.26
N TYR A 283 -5.25 15.93 -22.04
CA TYR A 283 -3.89 15.42 -22.22
C TYR A 283 -2.98 16.50 -22.82
N GLU A 284 -3.37 17.12 -23.94
CA GLU A 284 -2.58 18.15 -24.61
C GLU A 284 -2.37 19.37 -23.73
N GLN A 285 -3.41 19.81 -23.02
CA GLN A 285 -3.32 20.92 -22.07
C GLN A 285 -2.31 20.63 -20.95
N ILE A 286 -2.40 19.46 -20.31
CA ILE A 286 -1.49 19.08 -19.22
C ILE A 286 -0.05 18.98 -19.75
N VAL A 287 0.16 18.36 -20.92
CA VAL A 287 1.50 18.23 -21.52
C VAL A 287 2.09 19.60 -21.86
N SER A 288 1.30 20.55 -22.37
CA SER A 288 1.76 21.92 -22.64
C SER A 288 2.25 22.61 -21.37
N LEU A 289 1.44 22.59 -20.30
CA LEU A 289 1.77 23.22 -19.02
C LEU A 289 3.05 22.62 -18.41
N LEU A 290 3.18 21.30 -18.45
CA LEU A 290 4.37 20.61 -17.95
C LEU A 290 5.63 20.98 -18.77
N ARG A 291 5.54 21.04 -20.10
CA ARG A 291 6.66 21.44 -20.96
C ARG A 291 7.11 22.89 -20.75
N GLU A 292 6.19 23.74 -20.31
CA GLU A 292 6.47 25.12 -19.88
C GLU A 292 7.09 25.19 -18.47
N GLY A 293 7.31 24.05 -17.80
CA GLY A 293 7.87 23.96 -16.46
C GLY A 293 6.85 24.20 -15.34
N GLN A 294 5.56 24.29 -15.64
CA GLN A 294 4.54 24.61 -14.64
C GLN A 294 4.14 23.37 -13.82
N ALA A 295 4.07 23.53 -12.50
CA ALA A 295 3.43 22.55 -11.63
C ALA A 295 1.93 22.48 -11.93
N THR A 296 1.44 21.29 -12.26
CA THR A 296 0.07 21.09 -12.75
C THR A 296 -0.72 20.20 -11.81
N LEU A 297 -1.91 20.65 -11.41
CA LEU A 297 -2.87 19.89 -10.59
C LEU A 297 -4.04 19.44 -11.48
N ALA A 298 -4.03 18.17 -11.86
CA ALA A 298 -5.12 17.51 -12.57
C ALA A 298 -6.16 16.97 -11.57
N VAL A 299 -7.42 17.40 -11.68
CA VAL A 299 -8.49 17.05 -10.73
C VAL A 299 -9.68 16.48 -11.47
N LEU A 300 -10.18 15.32 -11.04
CA LEU A 300 -11.45 14.79 -11.53
C LEU A 300 -12.61 15.67 -11.07
N ASP A 301 -13.56 15.94 -11.96
CA ASP A 301 -14.79 16.64 -11.60
C ASP A 301 -15.64 15.84 -10.59
N GLU A 302 -16.51 16.56 -9.88
CA GLU A 302 -17.43 15.96 -8.91
C GLU A 302 -18.70 15.40 -9.56
N ASP A 303 -18.83 15.44 -10.89
CA ASP A 303 -19.99 14.92 -11.58
C ASP A 303 -20.17 13.43 -11.23
N THR A 304 -21.41 13.04 -10.92
CA THR A 304 -21.82 11.66 -10.66
C THR A 304 -22.82 11.16 -11.69
N THR A 305 -23.27 12.03 -12.61
CA THR A 305 -24.30 11.73 -13.62
C THR A 305 -23.74 11.01 -14.85
N HIS A 306 -22.47 10.61 -14.80
CA HIS A 306 -21.76 9.96 -15.90
C HIS A 306 -22.01 8.44 -16.01
N GLY A 307 -22.64 7.80 -15.02
CA GLY A 307 -22.98 6.36 -15.06
C GLY A 307 -21.77 5.40 -15.03
N LEU A 308 -20.61 5.87 -14.56
CA LEU A 308 -19.38 5.08 -14.45
C LEU A 308 -19.17 4.65 -13.00
N THR A 309 -18.62 3.45 -12.80
CA THR A 309 -18.23 2.99 -11.47
C THR A 309 -16.94 3.67 -11.00
N ALA A 310 -16.65 3.63 -9.70
CA ALA A 310 -15.38 4.13 -9.16
C ALA A 310 -14.17 3.41 -9.79
N LEU A 311 -14.32 2.12 -10.09
CA LEU A 311 -13.29 1.32 -10.76
C LEU A 311 -13.05 1.80 -12.20
N ASP A 312 -14.10 2.08 -12.96
CA ASP A 312 -13.98 2.61 -14.32
C ASP A 312 -13.21 3.93 -14.33
N ILE A 313 -13.57 4.85 -13.44
CA ILE A 313 -12.88 6.14 -13.29
C ILE A 313 -11.40 5.93 -12.97
N ALA A 314 -11.08 5.02 -12.04
CA ALA A 314 -9.71 4.71 -11.67
C ALA A 314 -8.92 4.12 -12.85
N GLN A 315 -9.53 3.25 -13.67
CA GLN A 315 -8.92 2.68 -14.87
C GLN A 315 -8.66 3.74 -15.95
N TYR A 316 -9.63 4.60 -16.25
CA TYR A 316 -9.43 5.67 -17.24
C TYR A 316 -8.39 6.67 -16.77
N SER A 317 -8.41 7.04 -15.49
CA SER A 317 -7.40 7.91 -14.86
C SER A 317 -6.00 7.31 -15.00
N ALA A 318 -5.84 6.02 -14.70
CA ALA A 318 -4.57 5.33 -14.81
C ALA A 318 -4.04 5.28 -16.26
N LYS A 319 -4.93 5.10 -17.25
CA LYS A 319 -4.56 5.19 -18.68
C LYS A 319 -4.09 6.58 -19.07
N LEU A 320 -4.77 7.63 -18.62
CA LEU A 320 -4.34 9.01 -18.86
C LEU A 320 -2.98 9.28 -18.21
N ILE A 321 -2.80 8.93 -16.94
CA ILE A 321 -1.52 9.08 -16.23
C ILE A 321 -0.39 8.36 -16.99
N ALA A 322 -0.61 7.12 -17.44
CA ALA A 322 0.38 6.38 -18.21
C ALA A 322 0.74 7.06 -19.54
N SER A 323 -0.24 7.65 -20.24
CA SER A 323 0.03 8.46 -21.43
C SER A 323 0.82 9.73 -21.11
N LEU A 324 0.49 10.42 -20.01
CA LEU A 324 1.22 11.61 -19.57
C LEU A 324 2.67 11.30 -19.20
N ILE A 325 2.95 10.15 -18.57
CA ILE A 325 4.32 9.75 -18.25
C ILE A 325 5.13 9.48 -19.53
N ARG A 326 4.54 8.81 -20.53
CA ARG A 326 5.18 8.58 -21.84
C ARG A 326 5.52 9.86 -22.61
N SER A 327 4.94 11.00 -22.24
CA SER A 327 5.31 12.29 -22.84
C SER A 327 6.68 12.82 -22.37
N ASN A 328 7.32 12.15 -21.40
CA ASN A 328 8.58 12.53 -20.76
C ASN A 328 8.62 14.00 -20.31
N SER A 329 7.45 14.55 -19.95
CA SER A 329 7.30 15.94 -19.54
C SER A 329 7.15 16.08 -18.02
N ILE A 330 7.11 14.99 -17.26
CA ILE A 330 6.93 15.00 -15.80
C ILE A 330 8.28 14.80 -15.13
N GLY A 331 8.66 15.70 -14.22
CA GLY A 331 9.81 15.50 -13.33
C GLY A 331 9.43 14.73 -12.07
N THR A 332 8.29 15.05 -11.45
CA THR A 332 7.77 14.35 -10.27
C THR A 332 6.28 14.10 -10.41
N LEU A 333 5.82 12.91 -10.04
CA LEU A 333 4.41 12.52 -10.09
C LEU A 333 3.86 12.29 -8.67
N LEU A 334 2.74 12.94 -8.35
CA LEU A 334 1.93 12.63 -7.17
C LEU A 334 0.56 12.12 -7.59
N ILE A 335 0.15 10.95 -7.08
CA ILE A 335 -1.18 10.40 -7.29
C ILE A 335 -1.92 10.33 -5.95
N ALA A 336 -3.10 10.95 -5.90
CA ALA A 336 -3.98 10.94 -4.75
C ALA A 336 -5.16 10.00 -4.99
N GLY A 337 -5.10 8.81 -4.37
CA GLY A 337 -6.12 7.76 -4.47
C GLY A 337 -5.50 6.38 -4.59
N GLY A 338 -5.94 5.43 -3.73
CA GLY A 338 -5.33 4.09 -3.65
C GLY A 338 -5.53 3.26 -4.92
N ASP A 339 -6.76 3.21 -5.43
CA ASP A 339 -7.09 2.47 -6.65
C ASP A 339 -6.44 3.08 -7.89
N THR A 340 -6.54 4.41 -8.03
CA THR A 340 -5.88 5.15 -9.12
C THR A 340 -4.37 4.94 -9.11
N SER A 341 -3.72 5.01 -7.94
CA SER A 341 -2.26 4.80 -7.81
C SER A 341 -1.88 3.36 -8.18
N SER A 342 -2.64 2.37 -7.69
CA SER A 342 -2.36 0.96 -7.93
C SER A 342 -2.56 0.56 -9.40
N LEU A 343 -3.54 1.16 -10.08
CA LEU A 343 -3.74 0.95 -11.52
C LEU A 343 -2.70 1.72 -12.35
N ALA A 344 -2.39 2.95 -11.97
CA ALA A 344 -1.41 3.78 -12.67
C ALA A 344 -0.03 3.14 -12.66
N ILE A 345 0.43 2.61 -11.52
CA ILE A 345 1.75 1.96 -11.46
C ILE A 345 1.80 0.70 -12.33
N ARG A 346 0.70 -0.06 -12.46
CA ARG A 346 0.67 -1.25 -13.32
C ARG A 346 0.72 -0.88 -14.79
N HIS A 347 0.04 0.19 -15.18
CA HIS A 347 0.15 0.71 -16.54
C HIS A 347 1.53 1.33 -16.82
N LEU A 348 2.14 1.90 -15.79
CA LEU A 348 3.49 2.44 -15.86
C LEU A 348 4.53 1.32 -15.99
N ALA A 349 4.30 0.20 -15.32
CA ALA A 349 5.13 -1.00 -15.34
C ALA A 349 6.63 -0.72 -15.10
N PRO A 350 7.02 -0.01 -14.01
CA PRO A 350 8.43 0.12 -13.68
C PRO A 350 9.02 -1.26 -13.35
N GLN A 351 10.29 -1.44 -13.66
CA GLN A 351 11.02 -2.67 -13.31
C GLN A 351 11.15 -2.80 -11.79
N SER A 352 11.41 -1.68 -11.12
CA SER A 352 11.51 -1.63 -9.66
C SER A 352 11.14 -0.25 -9.12
N ILE A 353 10.91 -0.19 -7.82
CA ILE A 353 10.66 1.03 -7.08
C ILE A 353 11.60 1.08 -5.87
N ASP A 354 12.38 2.15 -5.82
CA ASP A 354 13.23 2.48 -4.68
C ASP A 354 12.55 3.48 -3.75
N TYR A 355 13.02 3.53 -2.51
CA TYR A 355 12.61 4.55 -1.55
C TYR A 355 13.58 5.71 -1.55
N ILE A 356 13.07 6.93 -1.76
CA ILE A 356 13.86 8.16 -1.70
C ILE A 356 13.90 8.69 -0.27
N GLY A 357 12.75 8.84 0.37
CA GLY A 357 12.66 9.45 1.70
C GLY A 357 11.22 9.63 2.18
N PRO A 358 11.03 10.00 3.46
CA PRO A 358 9.72 10.30 3.99
C PRO A 358 9.24 11.67 3.49
N LEU A 359 7.93 11.85 3.37
CA LEU A 359 7.33 13.17 3.19
C LEU A 359 6.42 13.50 4.37
N GLU A 360 5.45 12.62 4.63
CA GLU A 360 4.54 12.64 5.77
C GLU A 360 4.20 11.21 6.23
N ALA A 361 3.50 11.07 7.36
CA ALA A 361 3.08 9.76 7.87
C ALA A 361 2.25 9.00 6.82
N GLY A 362 2.74 7.82 6.41
CA GLY A 362 2.13 6.97 5.38
C GLY A 362 2.12 7.57 3.96
N VAL A 363 2.94 8.59 3.70
CA VAL A 363 3.16 9.18 2.37
C VAL A 363 4.66 9.22 2.09
N PRO A 364 5.26 8.13 1.58
CA PRO A 364 6.67 8.11 1.20
C PRO A 364 6.90 8.69 -0.19
N VAL A 365 8.11 9.19 -0.43
CA VAL A 365 8.62 9.47 -1.77
C VAL A 365 9.39 8.26 -2.27
N CYS A 366 9.03 7.76 -3.45
CA CYS A 366 9.68 6.63 -4.08
C CYS A 366 10.24 7.02 -5.46
N ALA A 367 11.15 6.22 -6.01
CA ALA A 367 11.63 6.34 -7.39
C ALA A 367 11.15 5.13 -8.19
N ALA A 368 10.35 5.35 -9.22
CA ALA A 368 10.00 4.31 -10.19
C ALA A 368 11.14 4.20 -11.22
N ASN A 369 11.78 3.04 -11.31
CA ASN A 369 12.91 2.74 -12.18
C ASN A 369 12.43 1.95 -13.42
N PHE A 370 12.78 2.41 -14.61
CA PHE A 370 12.41 1.78 -15.88
C PHE A 370 13.58 1.05 -16.53
N ALA A 371 13.28 0.11 -17.42
CA ALA A 371 14.27 -0.72 -18.10
C ALA A 371 15.21 0.08 -19.02
N ASP A 372 14.80 1.26 -19.48
CA ASP A 372 15.62 2.17 -20.29
C ASP A 372 16.52 3.10 -19.45
N GLY A 373 16.52 2.93 -18.12
CA GLY A 373 17.29 3.74 -17.18
C GLY A 373 16.59 5.04 -16.77
N TYR A 374 15.40 5.35 -17.29
CA TYR A 374 14.60 6.46 -16.79
C TYR A 374 14.22 6.23 -15.31
N GLN A 375 14.21 7.30 -14.53
CA GLN A 375 13.76 7.28 -13.14
C GLN A 375 12.76 8.40 -12.92
N LEU A 376 11.59 8.06 -12.37
CA LEU A 376 10.54 9.02 -12.06
C LEU A 376 10.25 8.99 -10.55
N PRO A 377 10.52 10.09 -9.82
CA PRO A 377 9.99 10.26 -8.48
C PRO A 377 8.46 10.20 -8.47
N VAL A 378 7.93 9.27 -7.66
CA VAL A 378 6.51 9.02 -7.49
C VAL A 378 6.13 9.11 -6.02
N ILE A 379 5.03 9.81 -5.75
CA ILE A 379 4.40 9.92 -4.44
C ILE A 379 2.97 9.41 -4.59
N MET A 380 2.61 8.38 -3.84
CA MET A 380 1.26 7.81 -3.91
C MET A 380 0.68 7.75 -2.52
N LYS A 381 -0.51 8.32 -2.40
CA LYS A 381 -1.21 8.37 -1.12
C LYS A 381 -2.58 7.70 -1.22
N GLY A 382 -2.95 7.03 -0.14
CA GLY A 382 -4.34 6.69 0.12
C GLY A 382 -5.21 7.95 0.17
N GLY A 383 -6.50 7.81 -0.13
CA GLY A 383 -7.43 8.94 -0.12
C GLY A 383 -7.53 9.63 1.25
N GLN A 384 -7.25 8.93 2.34
CA GLN A 384 -7.37 9.44 3.72
C GLN A 384 -6.04 9.92 4.31
N MET A 385 -4.97 9.98 3.51
CA MET A 385 -3.60 10.26 4.00
C MET A 385 -3.15 11.68 3.66
N GLY A 386 -2.18 12.18 4.44
CA GLY A 386 -1.51 13.46 4.23
C GLY A 386 -2.24 14.66 4.81
N SER A 387 -1.47 15.70 5.12
CA SER A 387 -1.93 17.01 5.58
C SER A 387 -2.68 17.75 4.48
N VAL A 388 -3.44 18.79 4.87
CA VAL A 388 -4.16 19.65 3.92
C VAL A 388 -3.22 20.40 2.98
N THR A 389 -1.98 20.66 3.40
CA THR A 389 -0.95 21.40 2.65
C THR A 389 -0.04 20.51 1.80
N LEU A 390 -0.33 19.20 1.70
CA LEU A 390 0.57 18.23 1.07
C LEU A 390 0.98 18.62 -0.37
N PHE A 391 0.03 19.03 -1.20
CA PHE A 391 0.30 19.33 -2.62
C PHE A 391 1.22 20.54 -2.79
N ASP A 392 0.95 21.64 -2.08
CA ASP A 392 1.82 22.83 -2.06
C ASP A 392 3.21 22.50 -1.49
N ARG A 393 3.29 21.63 -0.47
CA ARG A 393 4.57 21.20 0.10
C ARG A 393 5.43 20.44 -0.91
N VAL A 394 4.83 19.57 -1.72
CA VAL A 394 5.55 18.86 -2.80
C VAL A 394 5.93 19.80 -3.93
N CYS A 395 5.03 20.73 -4.30
CA CYS A 395 5.34 21.77 -5.27
C CYS A 395 6.59 22.57 -4.88
N ALA A 396 6.70 22.93 -3.59
CA ALA A 396 7.86 23.64 -3.06
C ALA A 396 9.17 22.83 -3.12
N LEU A 397 9.11 21.49 -3.15
CA LEU A 397 10.29 20.64 -3.34
C LEU A 397 10.74 20.61 -4.81
N THR A 398 9.81 20.78 -5.75
CA THR A 398 10.11 20.74 -7.20
C THR A 398 10.56 22.08 -7.78
N CYS A 399 10.19 23.20 -7.16
CA CYS A 399 10.54 24.55 -7.64
C CYS A 399 11.96 25.02 -7.22
N ARG A 400 12.69 24.26 -6.40
CA ARG A 400 13.94 24.72 -5.75
C ARG A 400 15.22 24.55 -6.58
N ASN A 401 15.14 24.20 -7.86
CA ASN A 401 16.34 23.89 -8.67
C ASN A 401 17.02 25.09 -9.37
N ASP A 402 16.63 26.33 -9.07
CA ASP A 402 17.37 27.52 -9.51
C ASP A 402 18.27 28.06 -8.38
N LYS A 403 19.39 27.37 -8.12
CA LYS A 403 20.58 27.97 -7.49
C LYS A 403 21.87 27.40 -8.05
#